data_AF-A0A9P3LH98-F1
#
_entry.id   AF-A0A9P3LH98-F1
#
_cell.length_a   1.000
_cell.length_b   1.000
_cell.length_c   1.000
_cell.angle_alpha   90.00
_cell.angle_beta   90.00
_cell.angle_gamma   90.00
#
_symmetry.space_group_name_H-M   'P 1'
#
loop_
_entity.id
_entity.type
_entity.pdbx_description
1 polymer ?
#
loop_
_entity_poly.entity_id
_entity_poly.type
_entity_poly.pdbx_seq_one_letter_code
_entity_poly.pdbx_strand_id
1 'polypeptide(L)'
;MGTGLLSYVYNHETPAEALLFHGAHKALRIEAPDIGREFTDGMYIGTDPAGLLHFNDIEDLGIGRKVNYRIQRKVDGGRDYLWVGFYTDEPDSFLAEFLARDERSVVTAMQMDGHTASGEWQKLVMSTSTAVVDKRTDHSYITIDIPGLSMQARMTAPTALRRATFGAHGTLWFKDIRNITKGICANFNSDRMVFMESDSSSREFTAFVRTLRVVVEASYSHWD
;
A
#
# COMPACT_ATOMS: atom_id res chain seq x y z
N MET A 1 15.28 29.60 0.89
CA MET A 1 14.68 29.43 -0.46
C MET A 1 13.73 28.27 -0.35
N GLY A 2 12.42 28.54 -0.30
CA GLY A 2 11.43 27.48 -0.20
C GLY A 2 11.44 26.66 -1.48
N THR A 3 11.68 25.35 -1.36
CA THR A 3 11.47 24.41 -2.45
C THR A 3 10.01 24.51 -2.85
N GLY A 4 9.70 24.96 -4.07
CA GLY A 4 8.33 25.21 -4.57
C GLY A 4 7.45 23.96 -4.69
N LEU A 5 7.88 22.84 -4.10
CA LEU A 5 7.16 21.58 -4.03
C LEU A 5 6.13 21.55 -2.89
N LEU A 6 6.44 22.19 -1.76
CA LEU A 6 5.53 22.26 -0.61
C LEU A 6 4.58 23.45 -0.77
N SER A 7 3.32 23.23 -0.41
CA SER A 7 2.26 24.23 -0.55
C SER A 7 2.17 25.15 0.67
N TYR A 8 2.67 24.69 1.83
CA TYR A 8 2.62 25.41 3.11
C TYR A 8 3.90 25.23 3.93
N VAL A 9 3.97 25.93 5.06
CA VAL A 9 4.97 25.71 6.12
C VAL A 9 4.40 24.70 7.11
N TYR A 10 5.20 23.70 7.47
CA TYR A 10 4.81 22.63 8.40
C TYR A 10 5.71 22.59 9.62
N ASN A 11 5.12 22.22 10.76
CA ASN A 11 5.83 22.00 12.01
C ASN A 11 6.36 20.56 12.14
N HIS A 12 5.76 19.61 11.43
CA HIS A 12 6.09 18.20 11.51
C HIS A 12 6.25 17.57 10.14
N GLU A 13 7.18 16.62 10.06
CA GLU A 13 7.34 15.71 8.94
C GLU A 13 7.64 14.30 9.48
N THR A 14 7.14 13.29 8.78
CA THR A 14 7.38 11.88 9.11
C THR A 14 7.57 11.07 7.84
N PRO A 15 8.44 10.05 7.83
CA PRO A 15 8.47 9.06 6.77
C PRO A 15 7.10 8.42 6.57
N ALA A 16 6.72 8.28 5.30
CA ALA A 16 5.49 7.61 4.91
C ALA A 16 5.65 6.93 3.54
N GLU A 17 4.79 5.96 3.25
CA GLU A 17 4.73 5.27 1.97
C GLU A 17 3.33 5.45 1.37
N ALA A 18 3.25 5.90 0.13
CA ALA A 18 1.97 6.01 -0.58
C ALA A 18 1.81 4.84 -1.54
N LEU A 19 0.65 4.20 -1.54
CA LEU A 19 0.27 3.15 -2.47
C LEU A 19 -0.79 3.72 -3.42
N LEU A 20 -0.45 3.79 -4.71
CA LEU A 20 -1.37 4.21 -5.77
C LEU A 20 -1.95 2.98 -6.49
N PHE A 21 -3.28 2.95 -6.63
CA PHE A 21 -3.99 1.90 -7.37
C PHE A 21 -4.67 2.47 -8.62
N HIS A 22 -4.57 1.72 -9.72
CA HIS A 22 -5.23 1.99 -11.00
C HIS A 22 -5.88 0.70 -11.52
N GLY A 23 -7.10 0.80 -12.02
CA GLY A 23 -7.92 -0.32 -12.50
C GLY A 23 -9.37 0.14 -12.71
N ALA A 24 -10.35 -0.70 -12.39
CA ALA A 24 -11.77 -0.29 -12.40
C ALA A 24 -12.05 0.90 -11.45
N HIS A 25 -11.20 1.07 -10.42
CA HIS A 25 -11.22 2.18 -9.49
C HIS A 25 -9.81 2.74 -9.32
N LYS A 26 -9.69 4.06 -9.15
CA LYS A 26 -8.45 4.72 -8.72
C LYS A 26 -8.50 4.86 -7.22
N ALA A 27 -7.37 4.62 -6.56
CA ALA A 27 -7.33 4.66 -5.11
C ALA A 27 -5.97 5.03 -4.52
N LEU A 28 -5.99 5.45 -3.25
CA LEU A 28 -4.83 5.88 -2.50
C LEU A 28 -4.83 5.26 -1.10
N ARG A 29 -3.67 4.76 -0.70
CA ARG A 29 -3.34 4.48 0.70
C ARG A 29 -2.04 5.20 1.06
N ILE A 30 -1.94 5.74 2.27
CA ILE A 30 -0.69 6.27 2.82
C ILE A 30 -0.47 5.66 4.18
N GLU A 31 0.70 5.08 4.42
CA GLU A 31 1.11 4.55 5.72
C GLU A 31 2.18 5.46 6.34
N ALA A 32 1.96 5.90 7.57
CA ALA A 32 2.92 6.67 8.36
C ALA A 32 3.17 5.96 9.71
N PRO A 33 4.09 4.97 9.74
CA PRO A 33 4.34 4.11 10.90
C PRO A 33 4.71 4.86 12.18
N ASP A 34 5.56 5.89 12.07
CA ASP A 34 6.12 6.58 13.24
C ASP A 34 5.05 7.36 14.03
N ILE A 35 3.96 7.75 13.38
CA ILE A 35 2.81 8.40 14.01
C ILE A 35 1.59 7.46 14.16
N GLY A 36 1.74 6.19 13.78
CA GLY A 36 0.68 5.18 13.87
C GLY A 36 -0.57 5.54 13.08
N ARG A 37 -0.41 6.18 11.91
CA ARG A 37 -1.53 6.61 11.05
C ARG A 37 -1.47 5.94 9.69
N GLU A 38 -2.65 5.69 9.16
CA GLU A 38 -2.86 5.23 7.79
C GLU A 38 -4.02 6.01 7.18
N PHE A 39 -3.87 6.48 5.95
CA PHE A 39 -4.97 6.96 5.13
C PHE A 39 -5.35 5.86 4.13
N THR A 40 -6.64 5.64 3.88
CA THR A 40 -7.10 4.78 2.79
C THR A 40 -8.44 5.27 2.24
N ASP A 41 -8.67 5.10 0.94
CA ASP A 41 -9.98 5.26 0.31
C ASP A 41 -10.64 3.90 -0.06
N GLY A 42 -10.07 2.79 0.42
CA GLY A 42 -10.66 1.46 0.30
C GLY A 42 -9.79 0.41 -0.39
N MET A 43 -8.63 0.77 -0.98
CA MET A 43 -7.72 -0.20 -1.59
C MET A 43 -6.40 -0.36 -0.83
N TYR A 44 -5.84 -1.58 -0.89
CA TYR A 44 -4.67 -2.01 -0.12
C TYR A 44 -3.44 -2.37 -0.96
N ILE A 45 -3.54 -2.23 -2.28
CA ILE A 45 -2.50 -2.64 -3.23
C ILE A 45 -2.14 -1.46 -4.11
N GLY A 46 -0.86 -1.19 -4.27
CA GLY A 46 -0.37 -0.16 -5.16
C GLY A 46 1.14 -0.22 -5.37
N THR A 47 1.66 0.77 -6.08
CA THR A 47 3.11 1.01 -6.19
C THR A 47 3.52 2.02 -5.12
N ASP A 48 4.67 1.78 -4.48
CA ASP A 48 5.10 2.52 -3.28
C ASP A 48 6.24 3.52 -3.58
N PRO A 49 5.95 4.76 -4.00
CA PRO A 49 6.89 5.84 -3.77
C PRO A 49 6.95 6.13 -2.26
N ALA A 50 8.12 5.89 -1.66
CA ALA A 50 8.43 6.33 -0.30
C ALA A 50 8.68 7.84 -0.28
N GLY A 51 8.19 8.52 0.75
CA GLY A 51 8.27 9.97 0.87
C GLY A 51 8.08 10.47 2.30
N LEU A 52 7.67 11.73 2.40
CA LEU A 52 7.41 12.41 3.66
C LEU A 52 5.97 12.89 3.70
N LEU A 53 5.32 12.65 4.84
CA LEU A 53 4.04 13.27 5.19
C LEU A 53 4.33 14.49 6.06
N HIS A 54 3.87 15.65 5.60
CA HIS A 54 4.01 16.94 6.27
C HIS A 54 2.66 17.38 6.85
N PHE A 55 2.64 17.80 8.10
CA PHE A 55 1.42 18.21 8.81
C PHE A 55 1.74 19.19 9.96
N ASN A 56 0.73 19.89 10.47
CA ASN A 56 0.88 20.86 11.56
C ASN A 56 0.35 20.35 12.91
N ASP A 57 -0.73 19.56 12.89
CA ASP A 57 -1.29 18.92 14.07
C ASP A 57 -1.65 17.46 13.74
N ILE A 58 -1.33 16.52 14.63
CA ILE A 58 -1.67 15.11 14.45
C ILE A 58 -3.18 14.86 14.54
N GLU A 59 -3.91 15.74 15.25
CA GLU A 59 -5.37 15.67 15.34
C GLU A 59 -6.07 16.02 14.02
N ASP A 60 -5.38 16.74 13.11
CA ASP A 60 -5.87 16.94 11.74
C ASP A 60 -5.97 15.62 10.97
N LEU A 61 -5.11 14.65 11.33
CA LEU A 61 -5.10 13.26 10.87
C LEU A 61 -5.98 12.36 11.77
N GLY A 62 -7.08 12.90 12.27
CA GLY A 62 -7.99 12.27 13.22
C GLY A 62 -8.54 10.93 12.72
N ILE A 63 -8.57 9.93 13.61
CA ILE A 63 -9.05 8.57 13.30
C ILE A 63 -10.55 8.61 13.00
N GLY A 64 -10.95 7.98 11.89
CA GLY A 64 -12.33 7.96 11.40
C GLY A 64 -12.76 9.27 10.74
N ARG A 65 -11.87 10.26 10.63
CA ARG A 65 -12.16 11.51 9.92
C ARG A 65 -12.05 11.26 8.43
N LYS A 66 -13.17 11.41 7.73
CA LYS A 66 -13.18 11.46 6.27
C LYS A 66 -12.60 12.78 5.80
N VAL A 67 -11.66 12.72 4.86
CA VAL A 67 -11.01 13.89 4.25
C VAL A 67 -10.96 13.73 2.74
N ASN A 68 -10.97 14.85 2.04
CA ASN A 68 -10.76 14.88 0.59
C ASN A 68 -9.26 14.88 0.32
N TYR A 69 -8.85 14.28 -0.79
CA TYR A 69 -7.46 14.35 -1.23
C TYR A 69 -7.36 14.68 -2.72
N ARG A 70 -6.20 15.21 -3.11
CA ARG A 70 -5.84 15.47 -4.49
C ARG A 70 -4.45 14.95 -4.77
N ILE A 71 -4.29 14.16 -5.83
CA ILE A 71 -3.00 13.73 -6.34
C ILE A 71 -2.57 14.65 -7.47
N GLN A 72 -1.30 15.07 -7.47
CA GLN A 72 -0.69 15.79 -8.58
C GLN A 72 0.73 15.29 -8.83
N ARG A 73 1.11 15.30 -10.10
CA ARG A 73 2.51 15.27 -10.49
C ARG A 73 3.08 16.68 -10.36
N LYS A 74 4.14 16.82 -9.57
CA LYS A 74 4.97 18.04 -9.52
C LYS A 74 6.31 17.78 -10.20
N VAL A 75 6.89 18.80 -10.82
CA VAL A 75 8.22 18.72 -11.45
C VAL A 75 9.10 19.80 -10.84
N ASP A 76 10.25 19.41 -10.30
CA ASP A 76 11.25 20.33 -9.77
C ASP A 76 12.66 19.85 -10.13
N GLY A 77 13.49 20.76 -10.65
CA GLY A 77 14.84 20.43 -11.10
C GLY A 77 14.92 19.30 -12.14
N GLY A 78 13.89 19.14 -12.97
CA GLY A 78 13.80 18.05 -13.97
C GLY A 78 13.46 16.68 -13.38
N ARG A 79 12.99 16.61 -12.13
CA ARG A 79 12.58 15.38 -11.46
C ARG A 79 11.08 15.40 -11.17
N ASP A 80 10.44 14.25 -11.36
CA ASP A 80 9.04 14.05 -11.02
C ASP A 80 8.86 13.75 -9.53
N TYR A 81 7.79 14.31 -8.97
CA TYR A 81 7.33 14.07 -7.60
C TYR A 81 5.85 13.74 -7.61
N LEU A 82 5.49 12.74 -6.80
CA LEU A 82 4.13 12.54 -6.35
C LEU A 82 3.85 13.52 -5.22
N TRP A 83 2.82 14.33 -5.40
CA TRP A 83 2.27 15.17 -4.36
C TRP A 83 0.84 14.77 -4.07
N VAL A 84 0.48 14.68 -2.79
CA VAL A 84 -0.89 14.49 -2.35
C VAL A 84 -1.24 15.56 -1.32
N GLY A 85 -2.26 16.37 -1.59
CA GLY A 85 -2.81 17.29 -0.59
C GLY A 85 -4.06 16.70 0.08
N PHE A 86 -4.24 16.95 1.38
CA PHE A 86 -5.40 16.55 2.16
C PHE A 86 -6.20 17.77 2.65
N TYR A 87 -7.53 17.70 2.51
CA TYR A 87 -8.46 18.81 2.64
C TYR A 87 -9.70 18.40 3.45
N THR A 88 -10.33 19.35 4.13
CA THR A 88 -11.71 19.18 4.63
C THR A 88 -12.70 19.63 3.57
N ASP A 89 -13.98 19.70 3.91
CA ASP A 89 -15.01 20.32 3.07
C ASP A 89 -15.04 21.85 3.20
N GLU A 90 -14.23 22.43 4.11
CA GLU A 90 -14.20 23.88 4.32
C GLU A 90 -13.40 24.60 3.23
N PRO A 91 -13.82 25.81 2.82
CA PRO A 91 -13.05 26.67 1.93
C PRO A 91 -11.64 26.91 2.49
N ASP A 92 -10.63 26.82 1.63
CA ASP A 92 -9.21 27.01 1.97
C ASP A 92 -8.63 26.03 3.02
N SER A 93 -9.34 24.94 3.32
CA SER A 93 -8.81 23.92 4.23
C SER A 93 -7.59 23.21 3.65
N PHE A 94 -6.54 23.05 4.44
CA PHE A 94 -5.38 22.25 4.07
C PHE A 94 -4.79 21.62 5.33
N LEU A 95 -4.86 20.29 5.43
CA LEU A 95 -4.53 19.56 6.65
C LEU A 95 -3.08 19.05 6.62
N ALA A 96 -2.69 18.44 5.51
CA ALA A 96 -1.41 17.78 5.35
C ALA A 96 -1.07 17.62 3.88
N GLU A 97 0.21 17.40 3.57
CA GLU A 97 0.62 16.94 2.26
C GLU A 97 1.66 15.83 2.32
N PHE A 98 1.51 14.86 1.43
CA PHE A 98 2.52 13.85 1.20
C PHE A 98 3.32 14.22 -0.05
N LEU A 99 4.64 14.11 0.04
CA LEU A 99 5.55 14.36 -1.05
C LEU A 99 6.55 13.21 -1.18
N ALA A 100 6.61 12.60 -2.35
CA ALA A 100 7.58 11.56 -2.67
C ALA A 100 8.20 11.79 -4.03
N ARG A 101 9.45 11.36 -4.20
CA ARG A 101 10.07 11.35 -5.52
C ARG A 101 9.45 10.25 -6.37
N ASP A 102 9.01 10.58 -7.56
CA ASP A 102 8.35 9.65 -8.47
C ASP A 102 9.32 9.18 -9.57
N GLU A 103 10.35 8.44 -9.18
CA GLU A 103 11.43 8.01 -10.10
C GLU A 103 10.95 7.10 -11.23
N ARG A 104 9.79 6.46 -11.07
CA ARG A 104 9.19 5.56 -12.05
C ARG A 104 8.02 6.21 -12.80
N SER A 105 7.79 7.51 -12.60
CA SER A 105 6.65 8.25 -13.14
C SER A 105 5.31 7.53 -12.88
N VAL A 106 5.17 6.91 -11.71
CA VAL A 106 3.99 6.16 -11.24
C VAL A 106 2.73 7.00 -11.38
N VAL A 107 2.76 8.30 -11.08
CA VAL A 107 1.59 9.17 -11.21
C VAL A 107 1.11 9.24 -12.66
N THR A 108 2.04 9.29 -13.61
CA THR A 108 1.72 9.30 -15.04
C THR A 108 1.31 7.92 -15.52
N ALA A 109 2.07 6.88 -15.15
CA ALA A 109 1.79 5.49 -15.52
C ALA A 109 0.40 5.03 -15.05
N MET A 110 0.00 5.46 -13.85
CA MET A 110 -1.30 5.15 -13.23
C MET A 110 -2.38 6.19 -13.56
N GLN A 111 -2.09 7.18 -14.40
CA GLN A 111 -3.01 8.25 -14.80
C GLN A 111 -3.67 8.96 -13.58
N MET A 112 -2.92 9.16 -12.50
CA MET A 112 -3.43 9.72 -11.23
C MET A 112 -3.29 11.24 -11.15
N ASP A 113 -2.66 11.89 -12.14
CA ASP A 113 -2.47 13.34 -12.10
C ASP A 113 -3.80 14.10 -12.13
N GLY A 114 -3.99 14.99 -11.16
CA GLY A 114 -5.22 15.74 -10.96
C GLY A 114 -6.37 14.93 -10.35
N HIS A 115 -6.17 13.64 -10.02
CA HIS A 115 -7.21 12.82 -9.42
C HIS A 115 -7.60 13.34 -8.02
N THR A 116 -8.91 13.36 -7.75
CA THR A 116 -9.49 13.71 -6.47
C THR A 116 -10.47 12.63 -6.02
N ALA A 117 -10.48 12.34 -4.73
CA ALA A 117 -11.50 11.54 -4.08
C ALA A 117 -11.53 11.84 -2.57
N SER A 118 -12.20 10.99 -1.80
CA SER A 118 -12.21 11.06 -0.35
C SER A 118 -11.85 9.72 0.25
N GLY A 119 -11.17 9.74 1.39
CA GLY A 119 -10.86 8.55 2.18
C GLY A 119 -10.87 8.90 3.65
N GLU A 120 -10.35 8.00 4.48
CA GLU A 120 -10.33 8.17 5.92
C GLU A 120 -8.94 7.92 6.50
N TRP A 121 -8.57 8.75 7.47
CA TRP A 121 -7.44 8.45 8.35
C TRP A 121 -7.89 7.44 9.40
N GLN A 122 -7.06 6.45 9.66
CA GLN A 122 -7.28 5.41 10.65
C GLN A 122 -5.99 5.08 11.40
N LYS A 123 -6.14 4.31 12.48
CA LYS A 123 -4.98 3.80 13.21
C LYS A 123 -4.26 2.78 12.34
N LEU A 124 -2.96 2.99 12.14
CA LEU A 124 -2.11 1.97 11.55
C LEU A 124 -1.88 0.86 12.59
N VAL A 125 -2.59 -0.25 12.42
CA VAL A 125 -2.38 -1.47 13.21
C VAL A 125 -1.56 -2.42 12.37
N MET A 126 -0.32 -2.67 12.78
CA MET A 126 0.62 -3.46 12.01
C MET A 126 1.42 -4.34 12.95
N SER A 127 1.09 -5.63 12.95
CA SER A 127 1.85 -6.66 13.64
C SER A 127 2.73 -7.38 12.63
N THR A 128 3.85 -7.93 13.08
CA THR A 128 4.74 -8.71 12.21
C THR A 128 5.10 -10.05 12.81
N SER A 129 5.35 -11.04 11.98
CA SER A 129 5.91 -12.34 12.36
C SER A 129 6.72 -12.93 11.22
N THR A 130 7.72 -13.77 11.52
CA THR A 130 8.36 -14.59 10.48
C THR A 130 7.36 -15.59 9.91
N ALA A 131 7.36 -15.73 8.59
CA ALA A 131 6.51 -16.68 7.88
C ALA A 131 7.24 -17.34 6.71
N VAL A 132 6.72 -18.50 6.31
CA VAL A 132 7.09 -19.23 5.09
C VAL A 132 5.87 -19.32 4.20
N VAL A 133 6.01 -18.93 2.93
CA VAL A 133 4.95 -19.05 1.93
C VAL A 133 5.37 -20.07 0.88
N ASP A 134 4.53 -21.08 0.68
CA ASP A 134 4.80 -22.17 -0.25
C ASP A 134 3.64 -22.42 -1.21
N LYS A 135 3.97 -22.69 -2.46
CA LYS A 135 3.06 -23.16 -3.50
C LYS A 135 3.72 -24.30 -4.25
N ARG A 136 2.98 -25.40 -4.45
CA ARG A 136 3.40 -26.56 -5.24
C ARG A 136 2.58 -26.68 -6.52
N THR A 137 3.17 -27.19 -7.59
CA THR A 137 2.54 -27.32 -8.92
C THR A 137 1.21 -28.08 -8.89
N ASP A 138 1.09 -29.08 -8.02
CA ASP A 138 -0.06 -29.96 -7.85
C ASP A 138 -1.14 -29.41 -6.90
N HIS A 139 -0.88 -28.28 -6.23
CA HIS A 139 -1.81 -27.68 -5.27
C HIS A 139 -2.59 -26.52 -5.90
N SER A 140 -3.90 -26.44 -5.63
CA SER A 140 -4.73 -25.28 -5.97
C SER A 140 -4.64 -24.13 -4.95
N TYR A 141 -3.77 -24.26 -3.95
CA TYR A 141 -3.65 -23.34 -2.83
C TYR A 141 -2.19 -22.99 -2.53
N ILE A 142 -2.00 -21.81 -1.95
CA ILE A 142 -0.78 -21.33 -1.33
C ILE A 142 -0.89 -21.63 0.17
N THR A 143 0.22 -22.03 0.80
CA THR A 143 0.32 -22.22 2.25
C THR A 143 1.13 -21.08 2.83
N ILE A 144 0.66 -20.52 3.96
CA ILE A 144 1.42 -19.58 4.78
C ILE A 144 1.63 -20.24 6.13
N ASP A 145 2.86 -20.55 6.48
CA ASP A 145 3.25 -21.06 7.79
C ASP A 145 3.85 -19.93 8.63
N ILE A 146 3.42 -19.80 9.88
CA ILE A 146 3.87 -18.78 10.83
C ILE A 146 4.32 -19.51 12.10
N PRO A 147 5.57 -20.01 12.13
CA PRO A 147 6.02 -20.89 13.20
C PRO A 147 5.94 -20.24 14.58
N GLY A 148 6.27 -18.95 14.68
CA GLY A 148 6.24 -18.19 15.93
C GLY A 148 4.86 -18.09 16.58
N LEU A 149 3.79 -18.32 15.81
CA LEU A 149 2.40 -18.31 16.27
C LEU A 149 1.75 -19.70 16.21
N SER A 150 2.52 -20.74 15.85
CA SER A 150 2.02 -22.11 15.65
C SER A 150 0.78 -22.17 14.74
N MET A 151 0.78 -21.35 13.68
CA MET A 151 -0.38 -21.19 12.81
C MET A 151 -0.01 -21.41 11.35
N GLN A 152 -0.86 -22.15 10.66
CA GLN A 152 -0.79 -22.36 9.21
C GLN A 152 -2.09 -21.91 8.57
N ALA A 153 -1.98 -21.17 7.47
CA ALA A 153 -3.10 -20.78 6.62
C ALA A 153 -2.98 -21.42 5.24
N ARG A 154 -4.11 -21.73 4.62
CA ARG A 154 -4.18 -22.16 3.23
C ARG A 154 -5.13 -21.27 2.48
N MET A 155 -4.68 -20.75 1.36
CA MET A 155 -5.42 -19.78 0.56
C MET A 155 -5.49 -20.26 -0.87
N THR A 156 -6.65 -20.13 -1.50
CA THR A 156 -6.81 -20.51 -2.91
C THR A 156 -5.85 -19.68 -3.76
N ALA A 157 -5.06 -20.36 -4.59
CA ALA A 157 -4.15 -19.71 -5.51
C ALA A 157 -4.94 -19.12 -6.67
N PRO A 158 -4.66 -17.88 -7.11
CA PRO A 158 -5.25 -17.33 -8.32
C PRO A 158 -4.90 -18.19 -9.53
N THR A 159 -5.73 -18.16 -10.57
CA THR A 159 -5.56 -18.98 -11.78
C THR A 159 -4.15 -18.86 -12.39
N ALA A 160 -3.56 -17.66 -12.36
CA ALA A 160 -2.20 -17.40 -12.83
C ALA A 160 -1.14 -18.23 -12.08
N LEU A 161 -1.36 -18.52 -10.80
CA LEU A 161 -0.44 -19.30 -9.96
C LEU A 161 -0.79 -20.79 -9.92
N ARG A 162 -1.79 -21.25 -10.69
CA ARG A 162 -2.27 -22.65 -10.64
C ARG A 162 -1.13 -23.64 -10.87
N ARG A 163 -0.23 -23.36 -11.83
CA ARG A 163 0.93 -24.22 -12.17
C ARG A 163 2.26 -23.72 -11.59
N ALA A 164 2.25 -22.65 -10.82
CA ALA A 164 3.47 -22.13 -10.20
C ALA A 164 3.95 -23.07 -9.08
N THR A 165 5.26 -23.07 -8.87
CA THR A 165 5.91 -23.60 -7.67
C THR A 165 6.88 -22.57 -7.13
N PHE A 166 6.79 -22.30 -5.83
CA PHE A 166 7.73 -21.42 -5.13
C PHE A 166 7.69 -21.69 -3.63
N GLY A 167 8.78 -21.33 -2.95
CA GLY A 167 8.89 -21.28 -1.50
C GLY A 167 9.63 -20.01 -1.10
N ALA A 168 9.14 -19.34 -0.07
CA ALA A 168 9.55 -17.99 0.30
C ALA A 168 9.60 -17.82 1.82
N HIS A 169 10.77 -17.50 2.36
CA HIS A 169 10.90 -17.07 3.75
C HIS A 169 10.86 -15.54 3.81
N GLY A 170 10.11 -15.01 4.77
CA GLY A 170 10.01 -13.56 4.93
C GLY A 170 9.36 -13.12 6.24
N THR A 171 9.14 -11.82 6.33
CA THR A 171 8.34 -11.21 7.40
C THR A 171 6.93 -11.03 6.87
N LEU A 172 5.96 -11.62 7.57
CA LEU A 172 4.53 -11.40 7.40
C LEU A 172 4.10 -10.19 8.22
N TRP A 173 3.45 -9.24 7.56
CA TRP A 173 2.86 -8.05 8.17
C TRP A 173 1.34 -8.23 8.19
N PHE A 174 0.64 -7.98 9.29
CA PHE A 174 -0.80 -8.21 9.38
C PHE A 174 -1.49 -7.26 10.37
N LYS A 175 -2.74 -6.90 10.09
CA LYS A 175 -3.59 -6.11 11.01
C LYS A 175 -4.18 -6.98 12.11
N ASP A 176 -4.77 -8.12 11.73
CA ASP A 176 -5.31 -9.14 12.64
C ASP A 176 -4.93 -10.52 12.13
N ILE A 177 -4.23 -11.28 12.97
CA ILE A 177 -3.75 -12.61 12.64
C ILE A 177 -4.89 -13.61 12.38
N ARG A 178 -6.04 -13.41 13.02
CA ARG A 178 -7.20 -14.31 12.90
C ARG A 178 -7.81 -14.29 11.49
N ASN A 179 -7.52 -13.24 10.72
CA ASN A 179 -8.05 -13.09 9.37
C ASN A 179 -7.18 -13.78 8.31
N ILE A 180 -5.99 -14.32 8.65
CA ILE A 180 -5.12 -14.95 7.64
C ILE A 180 -5.71 -16.19 6.99
N THR A 181 -6.61 -16.90 7.68
CA THR A 181 -7.22 -18.10 7.14
C THR A 181 -8.39 -17.79 6.21
N LYS A 182 -8.83 -16.53 6.15
CA LYS A 182 -10.03 -16.13 5.42
C LYS A 182 -9.75 -15.67 4.00
N GLY A 183 -8.50 -15.39 3.64
CA GLY A 183 -8.21 -14.69 2.41
C GLY A 183 -7.86 -15.51 1.17
N ILE A 184 -7.80 -14.79 0.06
CA ILE A 184 -7.28 -15.18 -1.26
C ILE A 184 -5.97 -14.44 -1.54
N CYS A 185 -5.08 -15.03 -2.34
CA CYS A 185 -3.89 -14.33 -2.83
C CYS A 185 -4.30 -13.31 -3.91
N ALA A 186 -4.04 -12.05 -3.60
CA ALA A 186 -4.50 -10.86 -4.33
C ALA A 186 -3.58 -10.48 -5.48
N ASN A 187 -2.28 -10.43 -5.17
CA ASN A 187 -1.25 -9.88 -6.03
C ASN A 187 0.10 -10.47 -5.59
N PHE A 188 0.99 -10.65 -6.55
CA PHE A 188 2.35 -11.08 -6.34
C PHE A 188 3.23 -10.30 -7.32
N ASN A 189 4.35 -9.77 -6.83
CA ASN A 189 5.39 -9.20 -7.67
C ASN A 189 6.77 -9.69 -7.15
N SER A 190 7.85 -9.03 -7.57
CA SER A 190 9.21 -9.45 -7.18
C SER A 190 9.58 -9.20 -5.71
N ASP A 191 8.86 -8.33 -4.99
CA ASP A 191 9.22 -7.93 -3.62
C ASP A 191 8.16 -8.26 -2.55
N ARG A 192 6.93 -8.60 -2.95
CA ARG A 192 5.83 -8.92 -2.03
C ARG A 192 4.82 -9.91 -2.60
N MET A 193 4.18 -10.63 -1.69
CA MET A 193 2.88 -11.27 -1.91
C MET A 193 1.84 -10.61 -1.04
N VAL A 194 0.66 -10.32 -1.60
CA VAL A 194 -0.48 -9.70 -0.92
C VAL A 194 -1.65 -10.65 -0.85
N PHE A 195 -2.31 -10.71 0.29
CA PHE A 195 -3.47 -11.57 0.55
C PHE A 195 -4.62 -10.76 1.18
N MET A 196 -5.86 -11.04 0.79
CA MET A 196 -7.07 -10.27 1.18
C MET A 196 -8.25 -11.19 1.48
N GLU A 197 -9.21 -10.80 2.31
CA GLU A 197 -10.32 -11.67 2.72
C GLU A 197 -11.22 -12.14 1.55
N SER A 198 -11.51 -11.31 0.54
CA SER A 198 -12.47 -11.68 -0.52
C SER A 198 -12.05 -11.31 -1.95
N ASP A 199 -11.65 -10.06 -2.18
CA ASP A 199 -11.24 -9.52 -3.49
C ASP A 199 -10.41 -8.24 -3.31
N SER A 200 -9.96 -7.64 -4.42
CA SER A 200 -9.08 -6.46 -4.43
C SER A 200 -9.67 -5.24 -3.74
N SER A 201 -10.97 -5.24 -3.45
CA SER A 201 -11.68 -4.19 -2.73
C SER A 201 -11.91 -4.47 -1.24
N SER A 202 -11.50 -5.66 -0.78
CA SER A 202 -11.70 -6.06 0.61
C SER A 202 -10.85 -5.23 1.56
N ARG A 203 -11.50 -4.78 2.65
CA ARG A 203 -10.89 -3.91 3.66
C ARG A 203 -10.09 -4.66 4.72
N GLU A 204 -10.27 -5.97 4.79
CA GLU A 204 -9.75 -6.76 5.88
C GLU A 204 -8.86 -7.88 5.35
N PHE A 205 -7.68 -7.95 5.98
CA PHE A 205 -6.52 -8.73 5.63
C PHE A 205 -5.63 -8.11 4.53
N THR A 206 -4.43 -7.70 4.93
CA THR A 206 -3.34 -7.41 4.00
C THR A 206 -2.09 -8.00 4.62
N ALA A 207 -1.72 -9.17 4.12
CA ALA A 207 -0.47 -9.81 4.48
C ALA A 207 0.59 -9.48 3.45
N PHE A 208 1.70 -8.87 3.86
CA PHE A 208 2.88 -8.70 3.02
C PHE A 208 3.94 -9.69 3.44
N VAL A 209 4.46 -10.47 2.49
CA VAL A 209 5.65 -11.28 2.71
C VAL A 209 6.78 -10.75 1.85
N ARG A 210 7.75 -10.06 2.47
CA ARG A 210 8.98 -9.64 1.79
C ARG A 210 9.92 -10.83 1.65
N THR A 211 10.16 -11.26 0.42
CA THR A 211 11.06 -12.35 0.08
C THR A 211 12.52 -11.92 0.12
N LEU A 212 13.35 -12.61 0.90
CA LEU A 212 14.80 -12.54 0.71
C LEU A 212 15.16 -13.41 -0.51
N ARG A 213 15.15 -12.79 -1.71
CA ARG A 213 15.46 -13.39 -3.03
C ARG A 213 14.74 -14.72 -3.31
N VAL A 214 13.67 -14.65 -4.10
CA VAL A 214 13.21 -15.78 -4.91
C VAL A 214 13.48 -15.43 -6.37
N VAL A 215 14.25 -16.28 -7.05
CA VAL A 215 14.28 -16.29 -8.52
C VAL A 215 12.96 -16.92 -8.94
N VAL A 216 11.97 -16.08 -9.22
CA VAL A 216 10.73 -16.53 -9.84
C VAL A 216 11.02 -16.66 -11.33
N GLU A 217 11.34 -17.87 -11.80
CA GLU A 217 11.27 -18.19 -13.23
C GLU A 217 9.79 -18.33 -13.63
N ALA A 218 9.08 -17.21 -13.64
CA ALA A 218 7.78 -17.12 -14.29
C ALA A 218 7.94 -16.16 -15.45
N SER A 219 8.09 -16.71 -16.66
CA SER A 219 7.93 -15.96 -17.89
C SER A 219 6.50 -15.43 -17.94
N TYR A 220 6.29 -14.16 -17.60
CA TYR A 220 5.01 -13.49 -17.74
C TYR A 220 5.17 -12.15 -18.47
N SER A 221 4.50 -12.07 -19.61
CA SER A 221 4.21 -10.85 -20.35
C SER A 221 3.22 -9.98 -19.56
N HIS A 222 3.50 -8.68 -19.52
CA HIS A 222 2.62 -7.65 -18.95
C HIS A 222 1.19 -7.76 -19.51
N TRP A 223 0.19 -7.46 -18.67
CA TRP A 223 -1.15 -7.11 -19.12
C TRP A 223 -1.62 -5.89 -18.35
N ASP A 224 -2.19 -4.96 -19.12
CA ASP A 224 -2.79 -3.68 -18.78
C ASP A 224 -3.92 -3.76 -17.73
#